data_AF-A0A4U0ZP51-F1
#
_entry.id   AF-A0A4U0ZP51-F1
#
_cell.length_a   1.000
_cell.length_b   1.000
_cell.length_c   1.000
_cell.angle_alpha   90.00
_cell.angle_beta   90.00
_cell.angle_gamma   90.00
#
_symmetry.space_group_name_H-M   'P 1'
#
loop_
_entity.id
_entity.type
_entity.pdbx_description
1 polymer ?
#
loop_
_entity_poly.entity_id
_entity_poly.type
_entity_poly.pdbx_seq_one_letter_code
_entity_poly.pdbx_strand_id
1 'polypeptide(L)'
;MFHSPYKWCFLVLVIASPLFVWGGPDLYSHRLLTELWNLGHLVFFALFVVLLDHYWYSQQRSKFFRIFATLIVLLSIGLTTELIQFGIAGRYFSWIDLCRDISGGFIVLFWKISQKEARVQGALFRLIALLLLCINMIPLLKISFDTYHSYREFPLLAGFEHKTELSRWDGLARLSLDSQIHLQGNYSGKIELGTEQYSGVFLNQFPRNWSNHKALSFNVYNPGPSLQLHYRVHDNLHSGDFQDFSNRFNGSSVLDHGWNEIIIPMADILHGPQNRKMNLDKIQSFGIFVVQQKDKRIIYIDNVRLQQ
;
A
#
# COMPACT_ATOMS: atom_id res chain seq x y z
N MET A 1 27.81 -12.00 -34.37
CA MET A 1 27.00 -13.20 -34.01
C MET A 1 26.09 -13.00 -32.78
N PHE A 2 25.72 -11.78 -32.39
CA PHE A 2 24.90 -11.52 -31.18
C PHE A 2 23.98 -10.29 -31.30
N HIS A 3 23.01 -10.24 -32.22
CA HIS A 3 22.06 -9.10 -32.29
C HIS A 3 20.63 -9.58 -32.54
N SER A 4 20.07 -10.34 -31.61
CA SER A 4 18.63 -10.60 -31.58
C SER A 4 18.06 -10.07 -30.28
N PRO A 5 17.11 -9.11 -30.31
CA PRO A 5 16.54 -8.49 -29.10
C PRO A 5 15.93 -9.53 -28.15
N TYR A 6 15.54 -10.70 -28.66
CA TYR A 6 14.99 -11.81 -27.89
C TYR A 6 16.00 -12.44 -26.91
N LYS A 7 17.31 -12.41 -27.21
CA LYS A 7 18.34 -12.92 -26.27
C LYS A 7 18.40 -12.07 -25.00
N TRP A 8 18.30 -10.75 -25.16
CA TRP A 8 18.28 -9.82 -24.03
C TRP A 8 17.00 -9.95 -23.21
N CYS A 9 15.84 -10.08 -23.85
CA CYS A 9 14.59 -10.35 -23.14
C CYS A 9 14.68 -11.64 -22.32
N PHE A 10 15.21 -12.72 -22.89
CA PHE A 10 15.39 -13.98 -22.17
C PHE A 10 16.31 -13.83 -20.96
N LEU A 11 17.45 -13.15 -21.12
CA LEU A 11 18.39 -12.91 -20.02
C LEU A 11 17.73 -12.10 -18.88
N VAL A 12 16.99 -11.04 -19.21
CA VAL A 12 16.26 -10.22 -18.23
C VAL A 12 15.25 -11.07 -17.45
N LEU A 13 14.49 -11.93 -18.14
CA LEU A 13 13.54 -12.82 -17.48
C LEU A 13 14.23 -13.78 -16.52
N VAL A 14 15.32 -14.43 -16.94
CA VAL A 14 16.08 -15.35 -16.07
C VAL A 14 16.60 -14.64 -14.82
N ILE A 15 17.11 -13.42 -14.96
CA ILE A 15 17.63 -12.61 -13.84
C ILE A 15 16.50 -12.11 -12.92
N ALA A 16 15.33 -11.80 -13.47
CA ALA A 16 14.19 -11.26 -12.71
C ALA A 16 13.35 -12.36 -12.03
N SER A 17 13.34 -13.59 -12.53
CA SER A 17 12.54 -14.69 -11.97
C SER A 17 12.74 -14.93 -10.47
N PRO A 18 13.98 -14.88 -9.91
CA PRO A 18 14.18 -15.04 -8.47
C PRO A 18 13.46 -13.99 -7.62
N LEU A 19 13.16 -12.79 -8.16
CA LEU A 19 12.47 -11.72 -7.44
C LEU A 19 11.02 -12.07 -7.08
N PHE A 20 10.40 -13.04 -7.78
CA PHE A 20 9.08 -13.53 -7.40
C PHE A 20 9.11 -14.33 -6.10
N VAL A 21 10.27 -14.86 -5.70
CA VAL A 21 10.42 -15.73 -4.52
C VAL A 21 11.21 -15.05 -3.42
N TRP A 22 12.27 -14.31 -3.77
CA TRP A 22 13.20 -13.71 -2.84
C TRP A 22 13.16 -12.17 -2.89
N GLY A 23 13.13 -11.57 -1.70
CA GLY A 23 13.09 -10.13 -1.53
C GLY A 23 11.67 -9.57 -1.60
N GLY A 24 11.55 -8.29 -1.94
CA GLY A 24 10.30 -7.55 -2.07
C GLY A 24 9.94 -6.71 -0.83
N PRO A 25 8.92 -5.83 -0.98
CA PRO A 25 8.46 -4.96 0.09
C PRO A 25 7.96 -5.76 1.30
N ASP A 26 8.31 -5.28 2.49
CA ASP A 26 7.80 -5.75 3.78
C ASP A 26 6.69 -4.84 4.31
N LEU A 27 6.17 -5.14 5.52
CA LEU A 27 5.12 -4.37 6.19
C LEU A 27 5.48 -2.87 6.35
N TYR A 28 6.76 -2.56 6.43
CA TYR A 28 7.26 -1.22 6.72
C TYR A 28 7.84 -0.50 5.52
N SER A 29 7.78 -1.14 4.36
CA SER A 29 8.24 -0.58 3.10
C SER A 29 7.36 0.61 2.71
N HIS A 30 7.97 1.55 2.02
CA HIS A 30 7.24 2.69 1.51
C HIS A 30 6.24 2.22 0.45
N ARG A 31 4.96 2.63 0.53
CA ARG A 31 3.92 2.15 -0.41
C ARG A 31 4.27 2.35 -1.89
N LEU A 32 5.00 3.41 -2.23
CA LEU A 32 5.50 3.60 -3.60
C LEU A 32 6.43 2.48 -4.05
N LEU A 33 7.35 2.03 -3.18
CA LEU A 33 8.21 0.90 -3.49
C LEU A 33 7.37 -0.36 -3.69
N THR A 34 6.31 -0.54 -2.89
CA THR A 34 5.37 -1.65 -3.04
C THR A 34 4.65 -1.62 -4.38
N GLU A 35 4.10 -0.48 -4.80
CA GLU A 35 3.44 -0.38 -6.10
C GLU A 35 4.41 -0.51 -7.28
N LEU A 36 5.64 0.00 -7.16
CA LEU A 36 6.68 -0.20 -8.17
C LEU A 36 7.09 -1.68 -8.29
N TRP A 37 7.21 -2.38 -7.15
CA TRP A 37 7.49 -3.81 -7.12
C TRP A 37 6.37 -4.60 -7.79
N ASN A 38 5.11 -4.26 -7.48
CA ASN A 38 3.93 -4.88 -8.08
C ASN A 38 3.87 -4.68 -9.61
N LEU A 39 4.34 -3.54 -10.15
CA LEU A 39 4.46 -3.35 -11.60
C LEU A 39 5.53 -4.25 -12.23
N GLY A 40 6.45 -4.81 -11.45
CA GLY A 40 7.39 -5.82 -11.90
C GLY A 40 6.70 -7.02 -12.55
N HIS A 41 5.58 -7.48 -12.00
CA HIS A 41 4.74 -8.54 -12.59
C HIS A 41 4.29 -8.18 -14.01
N LEU A 42 3.71 -6.98 -14.17
CA LEU A 42 3.23 -6.47 -15.45
C LEU A 42 4.35 -6.44 -16.50
N VAL A 43 5.53 -5.91 -16.14
CA VAL A 43 6.67 -5.78 -17.06
C VAL A 43 7.27 -7.15 -17.38
N PHE A 44 7.41 -8.03 -16.39
CA PHE A 44 7.95 -9.37 -16.56
C PHE A 44 7.11 -10.17 -17.56
N PHE A 45 5.79 -10.23 -17.36
CA PHE A 45 4.92 -11.01 -18.24
C PHE A 45 4.72 -10.36 -19.61
N ALA A 46 4.83 -9.03 -19.71
CA ALA A 46 4.95 -8.36 -21.00
C ALA A 46 6.17 -8.85 -21.80
N LEU A 47 7.35 -8.89 -21.18
CA LEU A 47 8.59 -9.39 -21.81
C LEU A 47 8.51 -10.90 -22.12
N PHE A 48 7.92 -11.68 -21.23
CA PHE A 48 7.69 -13.11 -21.45
C PHE A 48 6.85 -13.34 -22.70
N VAL A 49 5.75 -12.60 -22.87
CA VAL A 49 4.89 -12.72 -24.06
C VAL A 49 5.57 -12.21 -25.33
N VAL A 50 6.54 -11.28 -25.26
CA VAL A 50 7.37 -10.93 -26.44
C VAL A 50 8.04 -12.18 -27.03
N LEU A 51 8.64 -13.02 -26.18
CA LEU A 51 9.32 -14.26 -26.57
C LEU A 51 8.34 -15.33 -27.02
N LEU A 52 7.31 -15.57 -26.21
CA LEU A 52 6.31 -16.60 -26.46
C LEU A 52 5.55 -16.36 -27.77
N ASP A 53 5.16 -15.10 -28.00
CA ASP A 53 4.50 -14.70 -29.24
C ASP A 53 5.44 -14.76 -30.46
N HIS A 54 6.73 -14.44 -30.29
CA HIS A 54 7.71 -14.62 -31.35
C HIS A 54 7.81 -16.10 -31.77
N TYR A 55 7.85 -17.01 -30.79
CA TYR A 55 7.86 -18.45 -31.04
C TYR A 55 6.60 -18.90 -31.79
N TRP A 56 5.40 -18.58 -31.32
CA TRP A 56 4.17 -19.00 -32.00
C TRP A 56 3.99 -18.38 -33.39
N TYR A 57 4.42 -17.14 -33.57
CA TYR A 57 4.40 -16.49 -34.87
C TYR A 57 5.34 -17.19 -35.87
N SER A 58 6.54 -17.61 -35.41
CA SER A 58 7.47 -18.37 -36.24
C SER A 58 6.89 -19.72 -36.69
N GLN A 59 6.03 -20.32 -35.87
CA GLN A 59 5.28 -21.54 -36.15
C GLN A 59 3.98 -21.29 -36.94
N GLN A 60 3.81 -20.09 -37.51
CA GLN A 60 2.65 -19.68 -38.32
C GLN A 60 1.30 -19.91 -37.63
N ARG A 61 1.26 -19.84 -36.29
CA ARG A 61 0.02 -20.05 -35.53
C ARG A 61 -0.94 -18.88 -35.72
N SER A 62 -2.23 -19.20 -35.82
CA SER A 62 -3.29 -18.20 -35.98
C SER A 62 -3.38 -17.26 -34.77
N LYS A 63 -3.96 -16.08 -34.96
CA LYS A 63 -4.17 -15.11 -33.87
C LYS A 63 -5.05 -15.65 -32.74
N PHE A 64 -6.09 -16.43 -33.08
CA PHE A 64 -6.96 -17.06 -32.10
C PHE A 64 -6.22 -18.07 -31.25
N PHE A 65 -5.38 -18.90 -31.87
CA PHE A 65 -4.51 -19.82 -31.13
C PHE A 65 -3.57 -19.07 -30.21
N ARG A 66 -2.89 -18.02 -30.71
CA ARG A 66 -1.97 -17.21 -29.92
C ARG A 66 -2.66 -16.59 -28.70
N ILE A 67 -3.83 -15.97 -28.87
CA ILE A 67 -4.61 -15.39 -27.77
C ILE A 67 -4.98 -16.45 -26.73
N PHE A 68 -5.58 -17.55 -27.16
CA PHE A 68 -6.05 -18.59 -26.24
C PHE A 68 -4.89 -19.28 -25.53
N ALA A 69 -3.84 -19.68 -26.26
CA ALA A 69 -2.66 -20.30 -25.69
C ALA A 69 -1.92 -19.35 -24.73
N THR A 70 -1.84 -18.05 -25.04
CA THR A 70 -1.27 -17.04 -24.12
C THR A 70 -2.03 -17.02 -22.80
N LEU A 71 -3.36 -16.95 -22.85
CA LEU A 71 -4.18 -16.93 -21.64
C LEU A 71 -3.90 -18.15 -20.77
N ILE A 72 -3.91 -19.36 -21.37
CA ILE A 72 -3.67 -20.59 -20.64
C ILE A 72 -2.27 -20.61 -20.02
N VAL A 73 -1.24 -20.25 -20.79
CA VAL A 73 0.15 -20.22 -20.28
C VAL A 73 0.31 -19.21 -19.14
N LEU A 74 -0.24 -18.01 -19.28
CA LEU A 74 -0.17 -16.97 -18.24
C LEU A 74 -0.93 -17.38 -16.97
N LEU A 75 -2.13 -17.98 -17.12
CA LEU A 75 -2.89 -18.52 -15.99
C LEU A 75 -2.11 -19.63 -15.28
N SER A 76 -1.53 -20.56 -16.04
CA SER A 76 -0.75 -21.66 -15.45
C SER A 76 0.48 -21.16 -14.71
N ILE A 77 1.27 -20.26 -15.33
CA ILE A 77 2.49 -19.74 -14.70
C ILE A 77 2.15 -18.84 -13.51
N GLY A 78 1.24 -17.86 -13.67
CA GLY A 78 0.83 -16.96 -12.59
C GLY A 78 0.24 -17.71 -11.40
N LEU A 79 -0.63 -18.69 -11.64
CA LEU A 79 -1.16 -19.52 -10.55
C LEU A 79 -0.03 -20.33 -9.87
N THR A 80 0.93 -20.84 -10.64
CA THR A 80 2.06 -21.56 -10.08
C THR A 80 2.93 -20.66 -9.20
N THR A 81 3.22 -19.43 -9.63
CA THR A 81 4.02 -18.47 -8.83
C THR A 81 3.30 -18.08 -7.55
N GLU A 82 2.00 -17.84 -7.61
CA GLU A 82 1.19 -17.53 -6.43
C GLU A 82 1.10 -18.71 -5.45
N LEU A 83 0.98 -19.95 -5.94
CA LEU A 83 0.99 -21.15 -5.10
C LEU A 83 2.36 -21.38 -4.44
N ILE A 84 3.45 -21.12 -5.15
CA ILE A 84 4.80 -21.17 -4.57
C ILE A 84 4.94 -20.11 -3.48
N GLN A 85 4.52 -18.87 -3.74
CA GLN A 85 4.56 -17.78 -2.76
C GLN A 85 3.70 -18.09 -1.53
N PHE A 86 2.52 -18.68 -1.71
CA PHE A 86 1.65 -19.08 -0.60
C PHE A 86 2.32 -20.08 0.36
N GLY A 87 3.26 -20.89 -0.12
CA GLY A 87 4.07 -21.78 0.71
C GLY A 87 5.17 -21.09 1.52
N ILE A 88 5.42 -19.79 1.31
CA ILE A 88 6.47 -19.02 1.97
C ILE A 88 5.89 -18.23 3.14
N ALA A 89 6.53 -18.33 4.30
CA ALA A 89 6.10 -17.61 5.51
C ALA A 89 6.03 -16.08 5.25
N GLY A 90 4.90 -15.47 5.60
CA GLY A 90 4.67 -14.02 5.45
C GLY A 90 4.22 -13.58 4.06
N ARG A 91 4.03 -14.51 3.11
CA ARG A 91 3.46 -14.24 1.78
C ARG A 91 2.02 -14.75 1.69
N TYR A 92 1.23 -14.11 0.84
CA TYR A 92 -0.19 -14.41 0.67
C TYR A 92 -0.50 -14.52 -0.82
N PHE A 93 -1.48 -15.37 -1.13
CA PHE A 93 -2.02 -15.49 -2.49
C PHE A 93 -2.70 -14.18 -2.90
N SER A 94 -2.31 -13.64 -4.06
CA SER A 94 -2.74 -12.35 -4.59
C SER A 94 -3.42 -12.48 -5.94
N TRP A 95 -4.76 -12.36 -5.92
CA TRP A 95 -5.56 -12.29 -7.16
C TRP A 95 -5.18 -11.10 -8.05
N ILE A 96 -4.65 -10.04 -7.44
CA ILE A 96 -4.27 -8.83 -8.15
C ILE A 96 -2.99 -9.07 -8.94
N ASP A 97 -2.05 -9.84 -8.40
CA ASP A 97 -0.80 -10.15 -9.10
C ASP A 97 -1.05 -11.10 -10.28
N LEU A 98 -1.92 -12.11 -10.12
CA LEU A 98 -2.40 -12.91 -11.26
C LEU A 98 -3.05 -12.04 -12.36
N CYS A 99 -3.86 -11.04 -11.97
CA CYS A 99 -4.45 -10.10 -12.93
C CYS A 99 -3.38 -9.25 -13.65
N ARG A 100 -2.32 -8.84 -12.94
CA ARG A 100 -1.18 -8.09 -13.51
C ARG A 100 -0.37 -8.94 -14.48
N ASP A 101 -0.13 -10.20 -14.16
CA ASP A 101 0.56 -11.16 -15.02
C ASP A 101 -0.15 -11.30 -16.37
N ILE A 102 -1.45 -11.55 -16.32
CA ILE A 102 -2.31 -11.64 -17.51
C ILE A 102 -2.30 -10.32 -18.28
N SER A 103 -2.53 -9.19 -17.58
CA SER A 103 -2.57 -7.87 -18.20
C SER A 103 -1.27 -7.54 -18.94
N GLY A 104 -0.12 -7.80 -18.33
CA GLY A 104 1.20 -7.52 -18.89
C GLY A 104 1.41 -8.23 -20.22
N GLY A 105 1.10 -9.53 -20.25
CA GLY A 105 1.18 -10.33 -21.47
C GLY A 105 0.22 -9.85 -22.57
N PHE A 106 -1.03 -9.55 -22.21
CA PHE A 106 -2.05 -9.12 -23.16
C PHE A 106 -1.81 -7.72 -23.74
N ILE A 107 -1.22 -6.79 -22.98
CA ILE A 107 -0.80 -5.48 -23.50
C ILE A 107 0.13 -5.67 -24.71
N VAL A 108 1.16 -6.50 -24.58
CA VAL A 108 2.12 -6.76 -25.66
C VAL A 108 1.48 -7.55 -26.80
N LEU A 109 0.73 -8.61 -26.50
CA LEU A 109 0.13 -9.45 -27.52
C LEU A 109 -0.82 -8.64 -28.40
N PHE A 110 -1.72 -7.86 -27.81
CA PHE A 110 -2.66 -7.02 -28.54
C PHE A 110 -1.94 -5.91 -29.31
N TRP A 111 -0.88 -5.32 -28.75
CA TRP A 111 -0.05 -4.39 -29.50
C TRP A 111 0.56 -5.02 -30.75
N LYS A 112 1.12 -6.24 -30.66
CA LYS A 112 1.72 -6.94 -31.81
C LYS A 112 0.68 -7.38 -32.84
N ILE A 113 -0.48 -7.89 -32.40
CA ILE A 113 -1.60 -8.22 -33.30
C ILE A 113 -2.06 -6.97 -34.05
N SER A 114 -2.20 -5.83 -33.36
CA SER A 114 -2.70 -4.59 -33.95
C SER A 114 -1.92 -4.10 -35.17
N GLN A 115 -0.62 -4.39 -35.24
CA GLN A 115 0.26 -3.98 -36.33
C GLN A 115 0.02 -4.76 -37.63
N LYS A 116 -0.70 -5.88 -37.56
CA LYS A 116 -0.96 -6.78 -38.70
C LYS A 116 -2.42 -6.79 -39.13
N GLU A 117 -3.31 -6.21 -38.34
CA GLU A 117 -4.74 -6.18 -38.61
C GLU A 117 -5.16 -4.91 -39.39
N ALA A 118 -6.34 -4.97 -40.01
CA ALA A 118 -6.93 -3.82 -40.67
C ALA A 118 -7.11 -2.63 -39.70
N ARG A 119 -7.12 -1.40 -40.23
CA ARG A 119 -7.09 -0.14 -39.46
C ARG A 119 -8.05 -0.12 -38.25
N VAL A 120 -9.29 -0.54 -38.43
CA VAL A 120 -10.32 -0.55 -37.37
C VAL A 120 -10.02 -1.60 -36.29
N GLN A 121 -9.73 -2.84 -36.69
CA GLN A 121 -9.41 -3.93 -35.75
C GLN A 121 -8.10 -3.64 -35.00
N GLY A 122 -7.09 -3.12 -35.70
CA GLY A 122 -5.83 -2.67 -35.08
C GLY A 122 -6.01 -1.49 -34.11
N ALA A 123 -6.94 -0.56 -34.39
CA ALA A 123 -7.28 0.49 -33.43
C ALA A 123 -7.94 -0.10 -32.17
N LEU A 124 -8.84 -1.06 -32.31
CA LEU A 124 -9.49 -1.73 -31.17
C LEU A 124 -8.48 -2.44 -30.27
N PHE A 125 -7.56 -3.25 -30.82
CA PHE A 125 -6.55 -3.93 -30.01
C PHE A 125 -5.60 -2.96 -29.28
N ARG A 126 -5.23 -1.84 -29.92
CA ARG A 126 -4.43 -0.80 -29.26
C ARG A 126 -5.20 -0.12 -28.14
N LEU A 127 -6.48 0.17 -28.34
CA LEU A 127 -7.34 0.73 -27.30
C LEU A 127 -7.41 -0.21 -26.10
N ILE A 128 -7.62 -1.50 -26.32
CA ILE A 128 -7.66 -2.50 -25.23
C ILE A 128 -6.31 -2.57 -24.50
N ALA A 129 -5.19 -2.60 -25.23
CA ALA A 129 -3.86 -2.59 -24.62
C ALA A 129 -3.61 -1.32 -23.79
N LEU A 130 -4.01 -0.15 -24.29
CA LEU A 130 -3.90 1.12 -23.56
C LEU A 130 -4.79 1.14 -22.32
N LEU A 131 -6.02 0.61 -22.41
CA LEU A 131 -6.91 0.51 -21.25
C LEU A 131 -6.33 -0.40 -20.17
N LEU A 132 -5.81 -1.58 -20.54
CA LEU A 132 -5.12 -2.49 -19.61
C LEU A 132 -3.93 -1.80 -18.94
N LEU A 133 -3.11 -1.09 -19.71
CA LEU A 133 -1.98 -0.33 -19.17
C LEU A 133 -2.47 0.76 -18.18
N CYS A 134 -3.43 1.59 -18.59
CA CYS A 134 -3.96 2.65 -17.75
C CYS A 134 -4.54 2.12 -16.43
N ILE A 135 -5.32 1.04 -16.48
CA ILE A 135 -5.92 0.41 -15.28
C ILE A 135 -4.82 -0.04 -14.30
N ASN A 136 -3.76 -0.68 -14.80
CA ASN A 136 -2.66 -1.15 -13.96
C ASN A 136 -1.81 0.00 -13.38
N MET A 137 -1.82 1.19 -13.99
CA MET A 137 -1.12 2.38 -13.49
C MET A 137 -1.89 3.14 -12.41
N ILE A 138 -3.20 2.92 -12.26
CA ILE A 138 -4.05 3.66 -11.30
C ILE A 138 -3.52 3.57 -9.85
N PRO A 139 -3.16 2.39 -9.29
CA PRO A 139 -2.66 2.30 -7.92
C PRO A 139 -1.39 3.12 -7.69
N LEU A 140 -0.40 3.01 -8.59
CA LEU A 140 0.84 3.78 -8.50
C LEU A 140 0.56 5.28 -8.54
N LEU A 141 -0.32 5.75 -9.44
CA LEU A 141 -0.68 7.17 -9.54
C LEU A 141 -1.36 7.67 -8.27
N LYS A 142 -2.30 6.90 -7.69
CA LYS A 142 -2.98 7.25 -6.44
C LYS A 142 -2.00 7.38 -5.28
N ILE A 143 -1.09 6.41 -5.11
CA ILE A 143 -0.09 6.43 -4.04
C ILE A 143 0.95 7.54 -4.26
N SER A 144 1.30 7.83 -5.52
CA SER A 144 2.22 8.94 -5.86
C SER A 144 1.62 10.29 -5.52
N PHE A 145 0.36 10.50 -5.88
CA PHE A 145 -0.38 11.70 -5.54
C PHE A 145 -0.48 11.87 -4.01
N ASP A 146 -0.87 10.80 -3.31
CA ASP A 146 -0.97 10.80 -1.85
C ASP A 146 0.36 11.09 -1.16
N THR A 147 1.44 10.47 -1.63
CA THR A 147 2.80 10.69 -1.11
C THR A 147 3.21 12.15 -1.32
N TYR A 148 2.99 12.70 -2.51
CA TYR A 148 3.27 14.09 -2.81
C TYR A 148 2.56 15.05 -1.83
N HIS A 149 1.26 14.83 -1.60
CA HIS A 149 0.48 15.61 -0.63
C HIS A 149 1.04 15.47 0.78
N SER A 150 1.35 14.26 1.23
CA SER A 150 1.90 13.99 2.56
C SER A 150 3.20 14.75 2.85
N TYR A 151 4.11 14.86 1.87
CA TYR A 151 5.33 15.65 2.02
C TYR A 151 5.11 17.15 1.89
N ARG A 152 4.16 17.59 1.05
CA ARG A 152 3.85 19.01 0.86
C ARG A 152 3.13 19.62 2.06
N GLU A 153 2.26 18.86 2.70
CA GLU A 153 1.41 19.30 3.81
C GLU A 153 2.09 19.11 5.18
N PHE A 154 3.22 18.41 5.23
CA PHE A 154 4.01 18.25 6.44
C PHE A 154 4.31 19.62 7.08
N PRO A 155 4.02 19.83 8.38
CA PRO A 155 3.90 18.83 9.44
C PRO A 155 2.49 18.23 9.69
N LEU A 156 1.50 18.46 8.81
CA LEU A 156 0.22 17.75 8.87
C LEU A 156 0.43 16.30 8.38
N LEU A 157 0.15 15.33 9.25
CA LEU A 157 0.31 13.90 8.97
C LEU A 157 -0.97 13.30 8.37
N ALA A 158 -2.12 13.71 8.90
CA ALA A 158 -3.44 13.34 8.39
C ALA A 158 -4.47 14.42 8.74
N GLY A 159 -5.10 14.97 7.70
CA GLY A 159 -6.23 15.89 7.80
C GLY A 159 -7.53 15.30 7.26
N PHE A 160 -7.47 14.12 6.62
CA PHE A 160 -8.62 13.42 6.06
C PHE A 160 -9.35 14.14 4.92
N GLU A 161 -8.73 15.14 4.31
CA GLU A 161 -9.27 15.89 3.16
C GLU A 161 -9.16 15.12 1.83
N HIS A 162 -8.37 14.04 1.80
CA HIS A 162 -8.22 13.18 0.64
C HIS A 162 -8.50 11.71 0.96
N LYS A 163 -9.35 11.06 0.15
CA LYS A 163 -9.67 9.63 0.30
C LYS A 163 -8.44 8.72 0.24
N THR A 164 -7.37 9.15 -0.43
CA THR A 164 -6.11 8.40 -0.49
C THR A 164 -5.41 8.31 0.86
N GLU A 165 -5.65 9.25 1.78
CA GLU A 165 -5.08 9.23 3.14
C GLU A 165 -5.50 7.99 3.90
N LEU A 166 -6.71 7.47 3.67
CA LEU A 166 -7.21 6.24 4.32
C LEU A 166 -6.25 5.06 4.11
N SER A 167 -5.58 4.99 2.97
CA SER A 167 -4.61 3.93 2.66
C SER A 167 -3.26 4.09 3.36
N ARG A 168 -3.07 5.16 4.16
CA ARG A 168 -1.91 5.34 5.06
C ARG A 168 -2.11 4.63 6.40
N TRP A 169 -3.35 4.25 6.69
CA TRP A 169 -3.78 3.65 7.94
C TRP A 169 -4.08 2.16 7.75
N ASP A 170 -3.78 1.37 8.76
CA ASP A 170 -4.27 -0.01 8.91
C ASP A 170 -4.82 -0.23 10.33
N GLY A 171 -5.27 -1.45 10.63
CA GLY A 171 -5.79 -1.81 11.95
C GLY A 171 -7.05 -2.66 11.90
N LEU A 172 -7.51 -3.09 13.07
CA LEU A 172 -8.71 -3.90 13.22
C LEU A 172 -9.99 -3.07 13.24
N ALA A 173 -9.90 -1.77 13.53
CA ALA A 173 -11.05 -0.86 13.46
C ALA A 173 -11.27 -0.37 12.02
N ARG A 174 -12.53 -0.14 11.65
CA ARG A 174 -12.86 0.39 10.34
C ARG A 174 -12.67 1.91 10.33
N LEU A 175 -11.87 2.40 9.38
CA LEU A 175 -11.67 3.83 9.13
C LEU A 175 -12.38 4.26 7.85
N SER A 176 -13.06 5.40 7.89
CA SER A 176 -13.73 6.00 6.73
C SER A 176 -13.75 7.52 6.84
N LEU A 177 -14.04 8.21 5.74
CA LEU A 177 -14.24 9.67 5.78
C LEU A 177 -15.66 10.01 6.24
N ASP A 178 -15.78 11.03 7.07
CA ASP A 178 -17.05 11.62 7.48
C ASP A 178 -17.07 13.11 7.16
N SER A 179 -18.19 13.62 6.64
CA SER A 179 -18.34 15.04 6.26
C SER A 179 -19.24 15.83 7.20
N GLN A 180 -19.87 15.17 8.18
CA GLN A 180 -20.81 15.79 9.11
C GLN A 180 -20.11 16.22 10.39
N ILE A 181 -19.21 15.38 10.90
CA ILE A 181 -18.43 15.64 12.11
C ILE A 181 -16.97 15.82 11.70
N HIS A 182 -16.52 17.07 11.64
CA HIS A 182 -15.14 17.45 11.34
C HIS A 182 -14.77 18.71 12.15
N LEU A 183 -13.49 18.89 12.41
CA LEU A 183 -12.97 20.05 13.14
C LEU A 183 -12.38 21.07 12.16
N GLN A 184 -11.64 20.58 11.17
CA GLN A 184 -11.02 21.39 10.12
C GLN A 184 -11.41 20.86 8.74
N GLY A 185 -11.23 21.70 7.71
CA GLY A 185 -11.52 21.31 6.34
C GLY A 185 -12.99 20.93 6.13
N ASN A 186 -13.22 19.83 5.42
CA ASN A 186 -14.55 19.32 5.08
C ASN A 186 -14.78 17.89 5.55
N TYR A 187 -13.73 17.20 6.01
CA TYR A 187 -13.79 15.79 6.34
C TYR A 187 -13.00 15.46 7.62
N SER A 188 -13.37 14.36 8.28
CA SER A 188 -12.57 13.74 9.33
C SER A 188 -12.48 12.23 9.14
N GLY A 189 -11.62 11.57 9.90
CA GLY A 189 -11.54 10.12 9.97
C GLY A 189 -12.54 9.55 10.97
N LYS A 190 -13.65 8.98 10.51
CA LYS A 190 -14.56 8.19 11.34
C LYS A 190 -13.96 6.80 11.60
N ILE A 191 -13.79 6.48 12.88
CA ILE A 191 -13.28 5.19 13.35
C ILE A 191 -14.39 4.42 14.06
N GLU A 192 -14.73 3.25 13.53
CA GLU A 192 -15.67 2.31 14.14
C GLU A 192 -14.86 1.26 14.93
N LEU A 193 -14.83 1.45 16.26
CA LEU A 193 -14.12 0.61 17.21
C LEU A 193 -15.00 -0.58 17.62
N GLY A 194 -14.42 -1.78 17.52
CA GLY A 194 -15.03 -3.05 17.91
C GLY A 194 -14.80 -3.41 19.38
N THR A 195 -15.15 -4.64 19.72
CA THR A 195 -15.02 -5.23 21.07
C THR A 195 -13.78 -6.12 21.23
N GLU A 196 -12.92 -6.16 20.21
CA GLU A 196 -11.65 -6.89 20.22
C GLU A 196 -10.73 -6.41 21.36
N GLN A 197 -9.76 -7.25 21.77
CA GLN A 197 -8.81 -6.89 22.83
C GLN A 197 -8.10 -5.56 22.53
N TYR A 198 -7.70 -5.33 21.28
CA TYR A 198 -7.15 -4.06 20.81
C TYR A 198 -7.90 -3.65 19.55
N SER A 199 -8.78 -2.65 19.64
CA SER A 199 -9.49 -2.11 18.49
C SER A 199 -9.01 -0.70 18.20
N GLY A 200 -8.47 -0.47 17.01
CA GLY A 200 -7.93 0.83 16.64
C GLY A 200 -7.33 0.87 15.25
N VAL A 201 -6.69 2.00 14.96
CA VAL A 201 -6.07 2.31 13.66
C VAL A 201 -4.64 2.79 13.87
N PHE A 202 -3.76 2.47 12.93
CA PHE A 202 -2.34 2.82 12.95
C PHE A 202 -1.96 3.49 11.65
N LEU A 203 -1.51 4.73 11.74
CA LEU A 203 -0.90 5.48 10.67
C LEU A 203 0.54 4.98 10.50
N ASN A 204 0.88 4.46 9.32
CA ASN A 204 2.17 3.82 9.04
C ASN A 204 2.94 4.48 7.87
N GLN A 205 2.31 5.43 7.18
CA GLN A 205 2.83 6.03 5.96
C GLN A 205 2.73 7.55 6.03
N PHE A 206 3.85 8.20 6.34
CA PHE A 206 4.00 9.64 6.55
C PHE A 206 5.51 10.01 6.53
N PRO A 207 5.87 11.30 6.40
CA PRO A 207 7.25 11.75 6.57
C PRO A 207 7.77 11.42 7.98
N ARG A 208 8.82 10.61 8.03
CA ARG A 208 9.27 9.92 9.26
C ARG A 208 10.13 10.76 10.19
N ASN A 209 10.64 11.90 9.72
CA ASN A 209 11.55 12.73 10.50
C ASN A 209 10.77 13.74 11.34
N TRP A 210 10.69 13.47 12.64
CA TRP A 210 10.02 14.27 13.65
C TRP A 210 10.98 15.07 14.52
N SER A 211 12.30 14.97 14.33
CA SER A 211 13.31 15.50 15.28
C SER A 211 13.28 17.02 15.50
N ASN A 212 12.79 17.78 14.52
CA ASN A 212 12.70 19.25 14.58
C ASN A 212 11.34 19.78 15.08
N HIS A 213 10.53 18.95 15.75
CA HIS A 213 9.20 19.31 16.23
C HIS A 213 9.09 19.18 17.75
N LYS A 214 8.22 20.00 18.36
CA LYS A 214 8.03 20.04 19.81
C LYS A 214 7.02 19.06 20.34
N ALA A 215 6.01 18.69 19.55
CA ALA A 215 4.95 17.78 20.00
C ALA A 215 4.24 17.10 18.82
N LEU A 216 3.63 15.94 19.08
CA LEU A 216 2.58 15.35 18.28
C LEU A 216 1.22 15.82 18.82
N SER A 217 0.34 16.28 17.94
CA SER A 217 -0.98 16.82 18.29
C SER A 217 -2.05 16.21 17.39
N PHE A 218 -3.20 15.89 17.95
CA PHE A 218 -4.35 15.42 17.20
C PHE A 218 -5.66 15.70 17.95
N ASN A 219 -6.76 15.78 17.20
CA ASN A 219 -8.08 16.04 17.76
C ASN A 219 -8.95 14.79 17.62
N VAL A 220 -9.71 14.47 18.67
CA VAL A 220 -10.64 13.34 18.66
C VAL A 220 -12.01 13.77 19.17
N TYR A 221 -13.05 13.57 18.36
CA TYR A 221 -14.43 13.73 18.76
C TYR A 221 -14.99 12.43 19.32
N ASN A 222 -15.55 12.50 20.53
CA ASN A 222 -16.29 11.40 21.15
C ASN A 222 -17.78 11.78 21.25
N PRO A 223 -18.67 11.14 20.47
CA PRO A 223 -20.11 11.39 20.52
C PRO A 223 -20.80 10.79 21.77
N GLY A 224 -20.10 9.92 22.52
CA GLY A 224 -20.69 9.12 23.58
C GLY A 224 -20.24 9.52 24.99
N PRO A 225 -20.40 8.62 25.98
CA PRO A 225 -19.85 8.81 27.33
C PRO A 225 -18.33 8.76 27.33
N SER A 226 -17.69 9.13 28.44
CA SER A 226 -16.22 9.18 28.52
C SER A 226 -15.57 7.84 28.10
N LEU A 227 -14.45 7.94 27.39
CA LEU A 227 -13.76 6.79 26.78
C LEU A 227 -12.25 6.88 27.00
N GLN A 228 -11.64 5.84 27.56
CA GLN A 228 -10.18 5.76 27.64
C GLN A 228 -9.61 5.45 26.25
N LEU A 229 -8.93 6.43 25.64
CA LEU A 229 -8.18 6.25 24.41
C LEU A 229 -6.72 5.97 24.74
N HIS A 230 -6.15 4.94 24.13
CA HIS A 230 -4.72 4.65 24.18
C HIS A 230 -4.07 5.03 22.86
N TYR A 231 -2.81 5.41 22.93
CA TYR A 231 -2.01 5.73 21.76
C TYR A 231 -0.57 5.27 21.93
N ARG A 232 0.05 4.95 20.80
CA ARG A 232 1.45 4.48 20.76
C ARG A 232 2.21 5.11 19.59
N VAL A 233 3.51 5.31 19.79
CA VAL A 233 4.45 5.72 18.75
C VAL A 233 5.67 4.81 18.82
N HIS A 234 6.17 4.37 17.67
CA HIS A 234 7.44 3.65 17.60
C HIS A 234 8.24 4.02 16.35
N ASP A 235 9.55 3.81 16.42
CA ASP A 235 10.51 4.03 15.35
C ASP A 235 10.95 2.73 14.68
N ASN A 236 11.85 2.85 13.72
CA ASN A 236 12.44 1.72 12.98
C ASN A 236 13.23 0.71 13.84
N LEU A 237 13.58 1.04 15.08
CA LEU A 237 14.31 0.15 15.99
C LEU A 237 13.35 -0.72 16.82
N HIS A 238 12.04 -0.49 16.71
CA HIS A 238 10.99 -1.39 17.19
C HIS A 238 10.78 -2.57 16.21
N SER A 239 11.86 -3.12 15.66
CA SER A 239 11.83 -4.21 14.68
C SER A 239 11.92 -5.56 15.40
N GLY A 240 10.77 -6.23 15.55
CA GLY A 240 10.70 -7.63 16.00
C GLY A 240 9.24 -8.11 16.14
N ASP A 241 9.01 -9.41 15.94
CA ASP A 241 7.68 -10.06 16.10
C ASP A 241 7.10 -9.96 17.52
N PHE A 242 7.92 -9.50 18.47
CA PHE A 242 7.52 -9.21 19.83
C PHE A 242 7.04 -7.76 19.85
N GLN A 243 5.73 -7.56 19.95
CA GLN A 243 5.05 -6.28 20.22
C GLN A 243 5.50 -5.70 21.58
N ASP A 244 6.80 -5.44 21.74
CA ASP A 244 7.47 -5.17 23.00
C ASP A 244 7.04 -3.80 23.50
N PHE A 245 6.18 -3.84 24.51
CA PHE A 245 5.62 -2.67 25.14
C PHE A 245 6.72 -1.73 25.68
N SER A 246 7.86 -2.29 26.13
CA SER A 246 8.97 -1.53 26.71
C SER A 246 9.80 -0.76 25.68
N ASN A 247 9.64 -1.07 24.39
CA ASN A 247 10.45 -0.55 23.29
C ASN A 247 9.71 0.51 22.45
N ARG A 248 8.68 1.15 23.02
CA ARG A 248 7.86 2.16 22.33
C ARG A 248 7.29 3.17 23.31
N PHE A 249 6.86 4.32 22.79
CA PHE A 249 6.04 5.24 23.58
C PHE A 249 4.62 4.68 23.68
N ASN A 250 4.05 4.70 24.88
CA ASN A 250 2.66 4.36 25.14
C ASN A 250 2.06 5.46 26.03
N GLY A 251 0.93 6.00 25.65
CA GLY A 251 0.19 6.96 26.46
C GLY A 251 -1.31 6.72 26.36
N SER A 252 -2.07 7.44 27.18
CA SER A 252 -3.52 7.35 27.17
C SER A 252 -4.16 8.61 27.72
N SER A 253 -5.36 8.91 27.26
CA SER A 253 -6.16 10.06 27.70
C SER A 253 -7.62 9.64 27.78
N VAL A 254 -8.35 10.22 28.73
CA VAL A 254 -9.81 10.07 28.79
C VAL A 254 -10.40 11.09 27.82
N LEU A 255 -11.22 10.62 26.88
CA LEU A 255 -11.99 11.46 25.97
C LEU A 255 -13.33 11.79 26.63
N ASP A 256 -13.58 13.06 26.88
CA ASP A 256 -14.91 13.55 27.27
C ASP A 256 -15.81 13.68 26.05
N HIS A 257 -17.10 13.89 26.28
CA HIS A 257 -18.05 14.14 25.19
C HIS A 257 -17.65 15.40 24.40
N GLY A 258 -17.62 15.30 23.07
CA GLY A 258 -17.20 16.38 22.19
C GLY A 258 -15.77 16.25 21.68
N TRP A 259 -15.20 17.36 21.19
CA TRP A 259 -13.82 17.42 20.69
C TRP A 259 -12.82 17.50 21.84
N ASN A 260 -11.83 16.62 21.79
CA ASN A 260 -10.70 16.57 22.73
C ASN A 260 -9.42 16.84 21.94
N GLU A 261 -8.58 17.74 22.42
CA GLU A 261 -7.23 17.96 21.89
C GLU A 261 -6.22 17.19 22.73
N ILE A 262 -5.40 16.37 22.07
CA ILE A 262 -4.33 15.61 22.72
C ILE A 262 -3.00 16.12 22.17
N ILE A 263 -2.14 16.56 23.08
CA ILE A 263 -0.79 17.05 22.78
C ILE A 263 0.21 16.20 23.55
N ILE A 264 1.12 15.56 22.82
CA ILE A 264 2.17 14.70 23.37
C ILE A 264 3.51 15.38 23.09
N PRO A 265 4.20 15.90 24.12
CA PRO A 265 5.53 16.46 23.97
C PRO A 265 6.48 15.48 23.29
N MET A 266 7.28 15.98 22.35
CA MET A 266 8.27 15.17 21.63
C MET A 266 9.33 14.63 22.60
N ALA A 267 9.59 15.32 23.71
CA ALA A 267 10.41 14.83 24.80
C ALA A 267 9.87 13.54 25.43
N ASP A 268 8.55 13.39 25.55
CA ASP A 268 7.93 12.18 26.11
C ASP A 268 8.03 11.03 25.11
N ILE A 269 7.85 11.30 23.81
CA ILE A 269 8.06 10.32 22.74
C ILE A 269 9.52 9.86 22.70
N LEU A 270 10.47 10.79 22.79
CA LEU A 270 11.91 10.53 22.80
C LEU A 270 12.32 9.59 23.95
N HIS A 271 11.72 9.75 25.13
CA HIS A 271 12.01 8.96 26.33
C HIS A 271 10.98 7.84 26.60
N GLY A 272 10.07 7.57 25.65
CA GLY A 272 9.04 6.55 25.79
C GLY A 272 9.59 5.13 25.96
N PRO A 273 10.56 4.67 25.13
CA PRO A 273 11.19 3.38 25.31
C PRO A 273 12.02 3.33 26.60
N GLN A 274 11.97 2.23 27.35
CA GLN A 274 12.61 2.13 28.68
C GLN A 274 14.14 2.10 28.63
N ASN A 275 14.71 1.39 27.63
CA ASN A 275 16.14 1.08 27.59
C ASN A 275 16.92 1.86 26.52
N ARG A 276 16.27 2.81 25.84
CA ARG A 276 16.89 3.62 24.79
C ARG A 276 16.08 4.88 24.53
N LYS A 277 16.67 5.82 23.79
CA LYS A 277 15.91 6.92 23.20
C LYS A 277 15.26 6.49 21.89
N MET A 278 14.08 7.05 21.60
CA MET A 278 13.44 6.89 20.31
C MET A 278 14.20 7.67 19.23
N ASN A 279 14.40 7.06 18.07
CA ASN A 279 14.95 7.66 16.88
C ASN A 279 13.88 8.48 16.17
N LEU A 280 13.79 9.77 16.53
CA LEU A 280 12.81 10.69 15.98
C LEU A 280 13.00 10.95 14.48
N ASP A 281 14.17 10.66 13.89
CA ASP A 281 14.38 10.82 12.45
C ASP A 281 13.72 9.71 11.62
N LYS A 282 13.32 8.62 12.29
CA LYS A 282 12.87 7.37 11.67
C LYS A 282 11.61 6.82 12.36
N ILE A 283 10.67 7.69 12.72
CA ILE A 283 9.38 7.26 13.26
C ILE A 283 8.65 6.41 12.21
N GLN A 284 8.09 5.30 12.65
CA GLN A 284 7.56 4.25 11.78
C GLN A 284 6.04 4.14 11.86
N SER A 285 5.47 4.35 13.04
CA SER A 285 4.02 4.25 13.23
C SER A 285 3.55 5.14 14.37
N PHE A 286 2.36 5.68 14.19
CA PHE A 286 1.52 6.25 15.24
C PHE A 286 0.17 5.53 15.22
N GLY A 287 -0.36 5.13 16.36
CA GLY A 287 -1.69 4.56 16.41
C GLY A 287 -2.50 4.93 17.61
N ILE A 288 -3.81 4.85 17.45
CA ILE A 288 -4.80 5.07 18.48
C ILE A 288 -5.72 3.86 18.57
N PHE A 289 -6.07 3.46 19.79
CA PHE A 289 -6.89 2.27 20.01
C PHE A 289 -7.58 2.32 21.37
N VAL A 290 -8.60 1.47 21.50
CA VAL A 290 -9.26 1.15 22.76
C VAL A 290 -8.95 -0.30 23.13
N VAL A 291 -9.01 -0.60 24.42
CA VAL A 291 -8.78 -1.94 24.94
C VAL A 291 -10.11 -2.53 25.38
N GLN A 292 -10.45 -3.72 24.87
CA GLN A 292 -11.53 -4.60 25.34
C GLN A 292 -12.83 -3.86 25.71
N GLN A 293 -13.43 -3.17 24.73
CA GLN A 293 -14.70 -2.46 24.96
C GLN A 293 -15.85 -3.46 25.12
N LYS A 294 -16.78 -3.17 26.03
CA LYS A 294 -18.03 -3.94 26.19
C LYS A 294 -18.93 -3.81 24.96
N ASP A 295 -19.01 -2.59 24.44
CA ASP A 295 -19.86 -2.23 23.31
C ASP A 295 -19.03 -1.56 22.21
N LYS A 296 -19.49 -1.66 20.96
CA LYS A 296 -18.87 -0.94 19.84
C LYS A 296 -18.93 0.56 20.09
N ARG A 297 -17.87 1.27 19.71
CA ARG A 297 -17.74 2.73 19.88
C ARG A 297 -17.44 3.38 18.53
N ILE A 298 -17.86 4.62 18.36
CA ILE A 298 -17.48 5.44 17.21
C ILE A 298 -16.78 6.67 17.75
N ILE A 299 -15.63 7.02 17.18
CA ILE A 299 -14.92 8.27 17.41
C ILE A 299 -14.53 8.87 16.06
N TYR A 300 -14.22 10.16 16.03
CA TYR A 300 -13.74 10.84 14.83
C TYR A 300 -12.38 11.45 15.13
N ILE A 301 -11.41 11.26 14.27
CA ILE A 301 -10.06 11.83 14.39
C ILE A 301 -9.85 12.88 13.30
N ASP A 302 -9.18 13.96 13.65
CA ASP A 302 -8.87 15.06 12.74
C ASP A 302 -7.56 15.74 13.14
N ASN A 303 -6.96 16.51 12.23
CA ASN A 303 -5.82 17.40 12.45
C ASN A 303 -4.63 16.72 13.15
N VAL A 304 -4.24 15.52 12.67
CA VAL A 304 -3.05 14.81 13.17
C VAL A 304 -1.80 15.50 12.62
N ARG A 305 -1.01 16.14 13.48
CA ARG A 305 0.11 16.98 13.06
C ARG A 305 1.24 17.02 14.06
N LEU A 306 2.40 17.47 13.60
CA LEU A 306 3.49 17.88 14.48
C LEU A 306 3.44 19.41 14.72
N GLN A 307 3.71 19.81 15.95
CA GLN A 307 3.79 21.22 16.37
C GLN A 307 5.26 21.69 16.35
N GLN A 308 5.47 22.96 15.98
CA GLN A 308 6.79 23.59 15.92
C GLN A 308 7.26 24.18 17.24
#